data_AF-A0A6P7FFY1-F1
#
_entry.id   AF-A0A6P7FFY1-F1
#
_cell.length_a   1.000
_cell.length_b   1.000
_cell.length_c   1.000
_cell.angle_alpha   90.00
_cell.angle_beta   90.00
_cell.angle_gamma   90.00
#
_symmetry.space_group_name_H-M   'P 1'
#
loop_
_entity.id
_entity.type
_entity.pdbx_description
1 polymer ?
#
loop_
_entity_poly.entity_id
_entity_poly.type
_entity_poly.pdbx_seq_one_letter_code
_entity_poly.pdbx_strand_id
1 'polypeptide(L)'
;MYGFVNYALEVLVVKNFGEETWEIIKKKADFQMEGHFLVRQIYEDELTYNLIGAAVEVLKIPATTILELFGKTFFEFCQDSGYDKILQVLGATPRDFLTNLDALHDHLGTLYPGMKAPSFRCTERPEDGALILHYYSDRAGLEHIVIGIVKTVASRLHNTEVEVELIQTKDESDHVQFLITEKFGTKKSQLREMDEIETLSLEPKVSPATFCRIFPFHIMFDAEMKIVQTGFSVARIIPKVSSTGCRITDILDPVRPHLDLTFENILSHINTIYVLKTRTGVMQVNASPEYRSLRLKGQMLYVPETDLIVFLCYPSVVSLDDLTRRGLYISDIPLHDATRDLVLMSEQFEADYKLTRNLEFLTDKLQQTYRELDTEKIKTDRLLYSVLPITVANELRHKRPVPARRYECATILFSGIVAFSEYCARNSDSKGAMKIVRLLNELYTKFDDLTDSTVNPNIYKVETVGDKYMAVSGIPEPCSTHAKNIAKLALDMMDRSQTVFFEDEAVVS
;
A
#
# COMPACT_ATOMS: atom_id res chain seq x y z
N MET A 1 -19.60 -23.02 -8.77
CA MET A 1 -18.55 -22.99 -7.73
C MET A 1 -17.42 -22.05 -8.16
N TYR A 2 -16.59 -21.58 -7.23
CA TYR A 2 -15.40 -20.81 -7.61
C TYR A 2 -14.38 -21.67 -8.35
N GLY A 3 -13.72 -21.08 -9.34
CA GLY A 3 -12.64 -21.71 -10.10
C GLY A 3 -11.49 -22.17 -9.21
N PHE A 4 -11.26 -21.52 -8.07
CA PHE A 4 -10.33 -21.98 -7.03
C PHE A 4 -10.59 -23.44 -6.60
N VAL A 5 -11.86 -23.81 -6.41
CA VAL A 5 -12.25 -25.17 -6.00
C VAL A 5 -12.13 -26.16 -7.15
N ASN A 6 -12.53 -25.75 -8.37
CA ASN A 6 -12.40 -26.59 -9.56
C ASN A 6 -10.94 -26.84 -9.95
N TYR A 7 -10.08 -25.84 -9.79
CA TYR A 7 -8.65 -25.96 -10.03
C TYR A 7 -7.99 -26.88 -8.99
N ALA A 8 -8.41 -26.84 -7.72
CA ALA A 8 -7.95 -27.81 -6.75
C ALA A 8 -8.35 -29.26 -7.12
N LEU A 9 -9.51 -29.44 -7.77
CA LEU A 9 -9.98 -30.76 -8.23
C LEU A 9 -9.15 -31.23 -9.41
N GLU A 10 -8.82 -30.34 -10.34
CA GLU A 10 -7.85 -30.58 -11.41
C GLU A 10 -6.49 -31.02 -10.84
N VAL A 11 -5.95 -30.28 -9.87
CA VAL A 11 -4.67 -30.59 -9.20
C VAL A 11 -4.72 -31.96 -8.51
N LEU A 12 -5.83 -32.32 -7.86
CA LEU A 12 -6.03 -33.65 -7.28
C LEU A 12 -5.88 -34.75 -8.33
N VAL A 13 -6.58 -34.63 -9.46
CA VAL A 13 -6.57 -35.66 -10.51
C VAL A 13 -5.19 -35.73 -11.15
N VAL A 14 -4.60 -34.59 -11.51
CA VAL A 14 -3.29 -34.54 -12.17
C VAL A 14 -2.19 -35.12 -11.28
N LYS A 15 -2.16 -34.77 -9.98
CA LYS A 15 -1.13 -35.22 -9.03
C LYS A 15 -1.21 -36.72 -8.74
N ASN A 16 -2.41 -37.30 -8.69
CA ASN A 16 -2.60 -38.69 -8.30
C ASN A 16 -2.76 -39.67 -9.47
N PHE A 17 -3.32 -39.21 -10.60
CA PHE A 17 -3.72 -40.06 -11.73
C PHE A 17 -3.17 -39.59 -13.09
N GLY A 18 -2.41 -38.48 -13.12
CA GLY A 18 -1.77 -37.94 -14.32
C GLY A 18 -2.68 -37.08 -15.21
N GLU A 19 -2.06 -36.31 -16.11
CA GLU A 19 -2.75 -35.38 -17.02
C GLU A 19 -3.66 -36.10 -18.03
N GLU A 20 -3.27 -37.29 -18.49
CA GLU A 20 -4.08 -38.07 -19.45
C GLU A 20 -5.46 -38.42 -18.88
N THR A 21 -5.51 -38.80 -17.60
CA THR A 21 -6.76 -39.14 -16.91
C THR A 21 -7.64 -37.90 -16.74
N TRP A 22 -7.04 -36.74 -16.50
CA TRP A 22 -7.76 -35.47 -16.43
C TRP A 22 -8.41 -35.09 -17.77
N GLU A 23 -7.70 -35.26 -18.88
CA GLU A 23 -8.25 -35.02 -20.22
C GLU A 23 -9.44 -35.94 -20.54
N ILE A 24 -9.41 -37.20 -20.09
CA ILE A 24 -10.54 -38.14 -20.23
C ILE A 24 -11.74 -37.66 -19.41
N ILE A 25 -11.52 -37.20 -18.18
CA ILE A 25 -12.58 -36.67 -17.30
C ILE A 25 -13.20 -35.41 -17.90
N LYS A 26 -12.39 -34.47 -18.41
CA LYS A 26 -12.89 -33.25 -19.07
C LYS A 26 -13.77 -33.56 -20.28
N LYS A 27 -13.31 -34.47 -21.16
CA LYS A 27 -14.09 -34.92 -22.33
C LYS A 27 -15.41 -35.56 -21.93
N LYS A 28 -15.44 -36.29 -20.81
CA LYS A 28 -16.62 -36.99 -20.34
C LYS A 28 -17.61 -36.09 -19.59
N ALA A 29 -17.12 -35.05 -18.93
CA ALA A 29 -17.93 -34.03 -18.27
C ALA A 29 -18.46 -32.95 -19.24
N ASP A 30 -18.30 -33.15 -20.55
CA ASP A 30 -18.65 -32.21 -21.64
C ASP A 30 -18.08 -30.79 -21.44
N PHE A 31 -16.88 -30.71 -20.85
CA PHE A 31 -16.23 -29.43 -20.56
C PHE A 31 -15.12 -29.16 -21.58
N GLN A 32 -15.40 -28.27 -22.53
CA GLN A 32 -14.49 -27.92 -23.64
C GLN A 32 -13.80 -26.57 -23.40
N MET A 33 -12.94 -26.49 -22.39
CA MET A 33 -12.07 -25.34 -22.18
C MET A 33 -10.61 -25.75 -22.37
N GLU A 34 -9.89 -25.01 -23.20
CA GLU A 34 -8.44 -25.17 -23.35
C GLU A 34 -7.72 -24.53 -22.15
N GLY A 35 -6.82 -25.29 -21.52
CA GLY A 35 -6.04 -24.84 -20.36
C GLY A 35 -6.65 -25.17 -18.99
N HIS A 36 -6.16 -24.48 -17.97
CA HIS A 36 -6.50 -24.69 -16.56
C HIS A 36 -7.71 -23.87 -16.13
N PHE A 37 -8.37 -24.29 -15.04
CA PHE A 37 -9.41 -23.49 -14.40
C PHE A 37 -8.90 -22.11 -13.96
N LEU A 38 -9.61 -21.05 -14.35
CA LEU A 38 -9.31 -19.69 -13.89
C LEU A 38 -9.79 -19.53 -12.45
N VAL A 39 -8.83 -19.47 -11.53
CA VAL A 39 -9.04 -19.46 -10.08
C VAL A 39 -10.04 -18.40 -9.59
N ARG A 40 -10.08 -17.22 -10.24
CA ARG A 40 -10.94 -16.09 -9.84
C ARG A 40 -12.29 -16.02 -10.55
N GLN A 41 -12.57 -16.94 -11.48
CA GLN A 41 -13.84 -17.00 -12.18
C GLN A 41 -14.84 -17.86 -11.42
N ILE A 42 -16.11 -17.47 -11.41
CA ILE A 42 -17.20 -18.29 -10.88
C ILE A 42 -17.78 -19.12 -12.03
N TYR A 43 -17.87 -20.42 -11.83
CA TYR A 43 -18.50 -21.37 -12.74
C TYR A 43 -19.84 -21.84 -12.16
N GLU A 44 -20.68 -22.46 -12.97
CA GLU A 44 -21.92 -23.08 -12.48
C GLU A 44 -21.61 -24.27 -11.55
N ASP A 45 -22.49 -24.52 -10.59
CA ASP A 45 -22.29 -25.60 -9.62
C ASP A 45 -22.41 -26.98 -10.30
N GLU A 46 -23.25 -27.09 -11.34
CA GLU A 46 -23.42 -28.30 -12.18
C GLU A 46 -22.11 -28.80 -12.75
N LEU A 47 -21.21 -27.90 -13.15
CA LEU A 47 -19.91 -28.28 -13.68
C LEU A 47 -19.10 -29.09 -12.67
N THR A 48 -19.08 -28.68 -11.40
CA THR A 48 -18.34 -29.40 -10.36
C THR A 48 -18.97 -30.77 -10.09
N TYR A 49 -20.31 -30.85 -10.05
CA TYR A 49 -21.01 -32.13 -9.91
C TYR A 49 -20.73 -33.07 -11.09
N ASN A 50 -20.76 -32.56 -12.31
CA ASN A 50 -20.47 -33.34 -13.53
C ASN A 50 -19.02 -33.83 -13.55
N LEU A 51 -18.06 -33.00 -13.11
CA LEU A 51 -16.65 -33.40 -12.99
C LEU A 51 -16.47 -34.52 -11.97
N ILE A 52 -17.12 -34.43 -10.80
CA ILE A 52 -17.07 -35.48 -9.78
C ILE A 52 -17.75 -36.76 -10.30
N GLY A 53 -18.90 -36.66 -10.95
CA GLY A 53 -19.60 -37.79 -11.56
C GLY A 53 -18.76 -38.49 -12.63
N ALA A 54 -18.15 -37.71 -13.54
CA ALA A 54 -17.23 -38.22 -14.54
C ALA A 54 -16.00 -38.90 -13.90
N ALA A 55 -15.44 -38.31 -12.84
CA ALA A 55 -14.31 -38.89 -12.11
C ALA A 55 -14.67 -40.23 -11.45
N VAL A 56 -15.87 -40.36 -10.87
CA VAL A 56 -16.38 -41.63 -10.32
C VAL A 56 -16.41 -42.72 -11.39
N GLU A 57 -16.93 -42.40 -12.58
CA GLU A 57 -17.03 -43.39 -13.66
C GLU A 57 -15.68 -43.78 -14.28
N VAL A 58 -14.75 -42.81 -14.40
CA VAL A 58 -13.43 -43.05 -14.99
C VAL A 58 -12.50 -43.77 -14.02
N LEU A 59 -12.44 -43.31 -12.77
CA LEU A 59 -11.54 -43.86 -11.75
C LEU A 59 -12.11 -45.13 -11.10
N LYS A 60 -13.42 -45.39 -11.23
CA LYS A 60 -14.14 -46.49 -10.57
C LYS A 60 -14.03 -46.46 -9.04
N ILE A 61 -13.90 -45.26 -8.47
CA ILE A 61 -13.85 -45.01 -7.03
C ILE A 61 -15.18 -44.35 -6.63
N PRO A 62 -15.78 -44.70 -5.46
CA PRO A 62 -16.98 -44.05 -4.98
C PRO A 62 -16.82 -42.52 -4.83
N ALA A 63 -17.89 -41.77 -5.06
CA ALA A 63 -17.90 -40.30 -4.94
C ALA A 63 -17.46 -39.83 -3.55
N THR A 64 -17.85 -40.56 -2.50
CA THR A 64 -17.52 -40.27 -1.10
C THR A 64 -16.00 -40.28 -0.86
N THR A 65 -15.31 -41.30 -1.36
CA THR A 65 -13.84 -41.42 -1.26
C THR A 65 -13.14 -40.35 -2.09
N ILE A 66 -13.65 -40.02 -3.29
CA ILE A 66 -13.09 -38.94 -4.12
C ILE A 66 -13.22 -37.59 -3.41
N LEU A 67 -14.37 -37.30 -2.80
CA LEU A 67 -14.61 -36.04 -2.08
C LEU A 67 -13.77 -35.93 -0.80
N GLU A 68 -13.52 -37.03 -0.09
CA GLU A 68 -12.62 -37.05 1.07
C GLU A 68 -11.16 -36.79 0.65
N LEU A 69 -10.71 -37.45 -0.42
CA LEU A 69 -9.39 -37.18 -1.02
C LEU A 69 -9.29 -35.73 -1.52
N PHE A 70 -10.37 -35.23 -2.11
CA PHE A 70 -10.46 -33.84 -2.54
C PHE A 70 -10.34 -32.88 -1.36
N GLY A 71 -11.01 -33.11 -0.24
CA GLY A 71 -10.87 -32.28 0.97
C GLY A 71 -9.43 -32.21 1.46
N LYS A 72 -8.70 -33.33 1.43
CA LYS A 72 -7.27 -33.37 1.79
C LYS A 72 -6.41 -32.54 0.83
N THR A 73 -6.53 -32.78 -0.48
CA THR A 73 -5.76 -32.04 -1.49
C THR A 73 -6.14 -30.56 -1.54
N PHE A 74 -7.41 -30.24 -1.28
CA PHE A 74 -7.89 -28.86 -1.18
C PHE A 74 -7.20 -28.11 -0.04
N PHE A 75 -7.08 -28.76 1.14
CA PHE A 75 -6.34 -28.16 2.26
C PHE A 75 -4.86 -27.93 1.92
N GLU A 76 -4.19 -28.92 1.31
CA GLU A 76 -2.81 -28.77 0.83
C GLU A 76 -2.68 -27.61 -0.17
N PHE A 77 -3.61 -27.53 -1.13
CA PHE A 77 -3.65 -26.47 -2.12
C PHE A 77 -3.85 -25.08 -1.50
N CYS A 78 -4.65 -24.96 -0.44
CA CYS A 78 -4.80 -23.71 0.31
C CYS A 78 -3.48 -23.29 0.98
N GLN A 79 -2.70 -24.23 1.52
CA GLN A 79 -1.38 -23.95 2.08
C GLN A 79 -0.42 -23.44 0.99
N ASP A 80 -0.37 -24.15 -0.15
CA ASP A 80 0.48 -23.81 -1.30
C ASP A 80 0.10 -22.46 -1.94
N SER A 81 -1.19 -22.09 -1.87
CA SER A 81 -1.72 -20.80 -2.35
C SER A 81 -1.37 -19.61 -1.44
N GLY A 82 -0.61 -19.83 -0.35
CA GLY A 82 -0.14 -18.78 0.56
C GLY A 82 -1.04 -18.55 1.79
N TYR A 83 -2.08 -19.36 2.00
CA TYR A 83 -2.94 -19.27 3.19
C TYR A 83 -2.42 -20.07 4.40
N ASP A 84 -1.25 -20.72 4.27
CA ASP A 84 -0.65 -21.55 5.32
C ASP A 84 -0.59 -20.86 6.70
N LYS A 85 -0.12 -19.61 6.75
CA LYS A 85 0.00 -18.85 8.00
C LYS A 85 -1.35 -18.60 8.67
N ILE A 86 -2.39 -18.30 7.91
CA ILE A 86 -3.72 -18.01 8.46
C ILE A 86 -4.36 -19.31 8.99
N LEU A 87 -4.20 -20.41 8.24
CA LEU A 87 -4.72 -21.72 8.65
C LEU A 87 -4.04 -22.23 9.91
N GLN A 88 -2.73 -22.01 10.09
CA GLN A 88 -2.00 -22.40 11.29
C GLN A 88 -2.40 -21.62 12.56
N VAL A 89 -2.87 -20.38 12.40
CA VAL A 89 -3.20 -19.47 13.53
C VAL A 89 -4.69 -19.47 13.87
N LEU A 90 -5.53 -20.17 13.10
CA LEU A 90 -6.98 -20.12 13.23
C LEU A 90 -7.52 -20.72 14.55
N GLY A 91 -6.80 -21.68 15.14
CA GLY A 91 -7.20 -22.29 16.41
C GLY A 91 -6.10 -23.13 17.03
N ALA A 92 -6.12 -23.26 18.36
CA ALA A 92 -5.18 -24.14 19.09
C ALA A 92 -5.66 -25.60 19.09
N THR A 93 -6.98 -25.80 19.07
CA THR A 93 -7.65 -27.10 19.00
C THR A 93 -8.48 -27.23 17.71
N PRO A 94 -8.83 -28.46 17.29
CA PRO A 94 -9.77 -28.66 16.18
C PRO A 94 -11.11 -27.94 16.40
N ARG A 95 -11.60 -27.84 17.65
CA ARG A 95 -12.81 -27.09 18.01
C ARG A 95 -12.67 -25.60 17.70
N ASP A 96 -11.58 -24.98 18.16
CA ASP A 96 -11.31 -23.56 17.92
C ASP A 96 -11.18 -23.26 16.43
N PHE A 97 -10.46 -24.14 15.72
CA PHE A 97 -10.27 -24.02 14.27
C PHE A 97 -11.62 -24.00 13.53
N LEU A 98 -12.52 -24.94 13.86
CA LEU A 98 -13.83 -25.05 13.22
C LEU A 98 -14.76 -23.89 13.60
N THR A 99 -14.69 -23.41 14.84
CA THR A 99 -15.49 -22.27 15.33
C THR A 99 -15.09 -20.96 14.64
N ASN A 100 -13.80 -20.78 14.34
CA ASN A 100 -13.28 -19.57 13.70
C ASN A 100 -13.32 -19.62 12.16
N LEU A 101 -13.78 -20.71 11.56
CA LEU A 101 -13.78 -20.90 10.11
C LEU A 101 -14.70 -19.90 9.39
N ASP A 102 -15.82 -19.52 10.01
CA ASP A 102 -16.75 -18.52 9.47
C ASP A 102 -16.11 -17.13 9.38
N ALA A 103 -15.24 -16.77 10.34
CA ALA A 103 -14.51 -15.50 10.32
C ALA A 103 -13.47 -15.48 9.18
N LEU A 104 -12.80 -16.61 8.94
CA LEU A 104 -11.91 -16.78 7.79
C LEU A 104 -12.68 -16.65 6.48
N HIS A 105 -13.87 -17.24 6.38
CA HIS A 105 -14.72 -17.12 5.20
C HIS A 105 -15.21 -15.68 4.94
N ASP A 106 -15.54 -14.88 5.97
CA ASP A 106 -15.83 -13.44 5.77
C ASP A 106 -14.61 -12.70 5.22
N HIS A 107 -13.40 -13.02 5.72
CA HIS A 107 -12.16 -12.44 5.19
C HIS A 107 -11.93 -12.84 3.72
N LEU A 108 -12.03 -14.12 3.40
CA LEU A 108 -11.91 -14.64 2.04
C LEU A 108 -13.00 -14.08 1.10
N GLY A 109 -14.19 -13.79 1.62
CA GLY A 109 -15.27 -13.15 0.85
C GLY A 109 -14.91 -11.76 0.33
N THR A 110 -13.93 -11.07 0.95
CA THR A 110 -13.39 -9.81 0.42
C THR A 110 -12.44 -10.02 -0.76
N LEU A 111 -11.72 -11.15 -0.79
CA LEU A 111 -10.78 -11.54 -1.84
C LEU A 111 -11.47 -12.21 -3.04
N TYR A 112 -12.59 -12.91 -2.77
CA TYR A 112 -13.39 -13.66 -3.74
C TYR A 112 -14.85 -13.13 -3.77
N PRO A 113 -15.13 -12.05 -4.52
CA PRO A 113 -16.45 -11.41 -4.54
C PRO A 113 -17.55 -12.29 -5.17
N GLY A 114 -18.56 -12.65 -4.37
CA GLY A 114 -19.62 -13.57 -4.78
C GLY A 114 -19.44 -15.00 -4.23
N MET A 115 -18.43 -15.21 -3.38
CA MET A 115 -18.25 -16.47 -2.69
C MET A 115 -19.41 -16.72 -1.72
N LYS A 116 -20.05 -17.88 -1.88
CA LYS A 116 -21.03 -18.42 -0.93
C LYS A 116 -20.31 -19.45 -0.07
N ALA A 117 -19.92 -19.04 1.13
CA ALA A 117 -19.25 -19.90 2.08
C ALA A 117 -20.27 -20.70 2.91
N PRO A 118 -19.97 -21.96 3.23
CA PRO A 118 -20.71 -22.69 4.25
C PRO A 118 -20.42 -22.13 5.65
N SER A 119 -21.34 -22.37 6.58
CA SER A 119 -21.21 -21.98 7.99
C SER A 119 -21.03 -23.21 8.88
N PHE A 120 -20.23 -23.04 9.93
CA PHE A 120 -19.84 -24.11 10.83
C PHE A 120 -20.16 -23.75 12.28
N ARG A 121 -20.81 -24.69 12.97
CA ARG A 121 -21.08 -24.60 14.41
C ARG A 121 -20.63 -25.88 15.11
N CYS A 122 -19.88 -25.74 16.19
CA CYS A 122 -19.45 -26.86 17.02
C CYS A 122 -20.22 -26.87 18.34
N THR A 123 -20.76 -28.03 18.69
CA THR A 123 -21.32 -28.31 20.02
C THR A 123 -20.61 -29.52 20.62
N GLU A 124 -20.62 -29.63 21.94
CA GLU A 124 -20.04 -30.77 22.65
C GLU A 124 -21.14 -31.66 23.21
N ARG A 125 -20.95 -32.98 23.07
CA ARG A 125 -21.84 -33.96 23.68
C ARG A 125 -21.50 -34.06 25.18
N PRO A 126 -22.46 -33.78 26.08
CA PRO A 126 -22.20 -33.78 27.53
C PRO A 126 -21.74 -35.14 28.08
N GLU A 127 -22.09 -36.24 27.42
CA GLU A 127 -21.85 -37.61 27.89
C GLU A 127 -20.38 -38.03 27.74
N ASP A 128 -19.80 -37.79 26.55
CA ASP A 128 -18.49 -38.34 26.16
C ASP A 128 -17.45 -37.26 25.80
N GLY A 129 -17.84 -35.97 25.81
CA GLY A 129 -16.99 -34.87 25.35
C GLY A 129 -16.71 -34.87 23.85
N ALA A 130 -17.39 -35.73 23.08
CA ALA A 130 -17.24 -35.78 21.63
C ALA A 130 -17.81 -34.52 20.97
N LEU A 131 -17.15 -34.06 19.90
CA LEU A 131 -17.53 -32.85 19.18
C LEU A 131 -18.58 -33.18 18.11
N ILE A 132 -19.66 -32.40 18.07
CA ILE A 132 -20.68 -32.43 17.02
C ILE A 132 -20.52 -31.19 16.16
N LEU A 133 -20.15 -31.39 14.90
CA LEU A 133 -20.01 -30.33 13.91
C LEU A 133 -21.30 -30.23 13.10
N HIS A 134 -21.95 -29.08 13.19
CA HIS A 134 -23.10 -28.69 12.39
C HIS A 134 -22.61 -27.92 11.14
N TYR A 135 -22.91 -28.44 9.96
CA TYR A 135 -22.51 -27.89 8.67
C TYR A 135 -23.71 -27.38 7.89
N TYR A 136 -23.74 -26.08 7.64
CA TYR A 136 -24.78 -25.39 6.90
C TYR A 136 -24.25 -25.00 5.52
N SER A 137 -24.96 -25.41 4.47
CA SER A 137 -24.56 -25.10 3.09
C SER A 137 -25.75 -25.05 2.15
N ASP A 138 -25.73 -24.08 1.23
CA ASP A 138 -26.67 -23.98 0.12
C ASP A 138 -26.57 -25.21 -0.82
N ARG A 139 -25.36 -25.80 -0.93
CA ARG A 139 -25.03 -26.85 -1.89
C ARG A 139 -25.12 -28.24 -1.26
N ALA A 140 -25.98 -29.10 -1.80
CA ALA A 140 -26.11 -30.49 -1.38
C ALA A 140 -24.98 -31.37 -1.94
N GLY A 141 -24.66 -32.50 -1.28
CA GLY A 141 -23.73 -33.51 -1.80
C GLY A 141 -22.24 -33.20 -1.68
N LEU A 142 -21.86 -32.09 -1.04
CA LEU A 142 -20.44 -31.69 -0.81
C LEU A 142 -19.94 -31.98 0.61
N GLU A 143 -20.71 -32.75 1.38
CA GLU A 143 -20.52 -33.01 2.81
C GLU A 143 -19.20 -33.74 3.11
N HIS A 144 -18.81 -34.66 2.24
CA HIS A 144 -17.60 -35.48 2.38
C HIS A 144 -16.30 -34.67 2.21
N ILE A 145 -16.37 -33.45 1.65
CA ILE A 145 -15.23 -32.54 1.59
C ILE A 145 -14.83 -32.12 3.01
N VAL A 146 -15.82 -31.86 3.87
CA VAL A 146 -15.60 -31.44 5.27
C VAL A 146 -14.87 -32.54 6.02
N ILE A 147 -15.23 -33.81 5.80
CA ILE A 147 -14.55 -34.98 6.40
C ILE A 147 -13.05 -34.97 6.05
N GLY A 148 -12.72 -34.79 4.77
CA GLY A 148 -11.34 -34.75 4.30
C GLY A 148 -10.55 -33.57 4.89
N ILE A 149 -11.17 -32.39 4.98
CA ILE A 149 -10.56 -31.20 5.57
C ILE A 149 -10.31 -31.40 7.07
N VAL A 150 -11.33 -31.82 7.84
CA VAL A 150 -11.23 -32.01 9.30
C VAL A 150 -10.16 -33.02 9.66
N LYS A 151 -10.13 -34.18 8.99
CA LYS A 151 -9.09 -35.20 9.19
C LYS A 151 -7.69 -34.67 8.89
N THR A 152 -7.55 -33.90 7.81
CA THR A 152 -6.26 -33.33 7.40
C THR A 152 -5.79 -32.26 8.37
N VAL A 153 -6.69 -31.38 8.83
CA VAL A 153 -6.40 -30.34 9.83
C VAL A 153 -5.96 -30.97 11.15
N ALA A 154 -6.73 -31.94 11.66
CA ALA A 154 -6.39 -32.61 12.92
C ALA A 154 -5.03 -33.31 12.84
N SER A 155 -4.77 -34.04 11.76
CA SER A 155 -3.52 -34.79 11.58
C SER A 155 -2.32 -33.88 11.33
N ARG A 156 -2.42 -32.88 10.44
CA ARG A 156 -1.28 -32.03 10.06
C ARG A 156 -1.02 -30.86 11.00
N LEU A 157 -2.07 -30.16 11.47
CA LEU A 157 -1.90 -28.97 12.29
C LEU A 157 -1.80 -29.32 13.78
N HIS A 158 -2.60 -30.29 14.23
CA HIS A 158 -2.73 -30.60 15.66
C HIS A 158 -2.09 -31.94 16.06
N ASN A 159 -1.44 -32.66 15.12
CA ASN A 159 -0.85 -33.99 15.33
C ASN A 159 -1.79 -34.97 16.06
N THR A 160 -3.09 -34.88 15.77
CA THR A 160 -4.14 -35.67 16.41
C THR A 160 -4.89 -36.48 15.35
N GLU A 161 -5.07 -37.78 15.60
CA GLU A 161 -5.89 -38.61 14.72
C GLU A 161 -7.36 -38.58 15.16
N VAL A 162 -8.22 -38.10 14.27
CA VAL A 162 -9.66 -38.00 14.48
C VAL A 162 -10.41 -38.94 13.55
N GLU A 163 -11.45 -39.56 14.07
CA GLU A 163 -12.50 -40.21 13.30
C GLU A 163 -13.65 -39.24 13.12
N VAL A 164 -14.18 -39.18 11.90
CA VAL A 164 -15.30 -38.29 11.56
C VAL A 164 -16.38 -39.15 10.93
N GLU A 165 -17.52 -39.24 11.61
CA GLU A 165 -18.69 -40.01 11.18
C GLU A 165 -19.86 -39.09 10.89
N LEU A 166 -20.65 -39.40 9.87
CA LEU A 166 -21.86 -38.64 9.53
C LEU A 166 -23.04 -39.19 10.34
N ILE A 167 -23.67 -38.34 11.16
CA ILE A 167 -24.81 -38.73 12.01
C ILE A 167 -26.14 -38.41 11.33
N GLN A 168 -26.25 -37.22 10.74
CA GLN A 168 -27.48 -36.73 10.13
C GLN A 168 -27.17 -36.08 8.78
N THR A 169 -28.01 -36.36 7.79
CA THR A 169 -28.00 -35.74 6.46
C THR A 169 -29.00 -34.59 6.38
N LYS A 170 -28.88 -33.79 5.31
CA LYS A 170 -29.77 -32.66 5.01
C LYS A 170 -31.23 -33.09 4.73
N ASP A 171 -31.50 -34.37 4.51
CA ASP A 171 -32.87 -34.86 4.29
C ASP A 171 -33.67 -34.97 5.60
N GLU A 172 -32.99 -35.07 6.75
CA GLU A 172 -33.59 -35.25 8.08
C GLU A 172 -33.57 -33.96 8.92
N SER A 173 -32.71 -33.00 8.56
CA SER A 173 -32.48 -31.75 9.30
C SER A 173 -32.08 -30.63 8.33
N ASP A 174 -32.18 -29.36 8.76
CA ASP A 174 -31.76 -28.19 7.97
C ASP A 174 -30.24 -28.18 7.68
N HIS A 175 -29.47 -28.99 8.40
CA HIS A 175 -28.01 -29.06 8.31
C HIS A 175 -27.49 -30.48 8.54
N VAL A 176 -26.23 -30.69 8.15
CA VAL A 176 -25.54 -31.98 8.27
C VAL A 176 -24.77 -32.01 9.58
N GLN A 177 -24.81 -33.14 10.28
CA GLN A 177 -24.10 -33.32 11.56
C GLN A 177 -22.99 -34.36 11.43
N PHE A 178 -21.79 -33.98 11.84
CA PHE A 178 -20.64 -34.88 11.92
C PHE A 178 -20.24 -35.11 13.38
N LEU A 179 -20.06 -36.37 13.76
CA LEU A 179 -19.42 -36.76 15.01
C LEU A 179 -17.92 -36.78 14.81
N ILE A 180 -17.17 -36.07 15.65
CA ILE A 180 -15.71 -36.07 15.65
C ILE A 180 -15.23 -36.71 16.96
N THR A 181 -14.56 -37.85 16.85
CA THR A 181 -13.98 -38.60 17.98
C THR A 181 -12.47 -38.73 17.83
N GLU A 182 -11.72 -38.47 18.90
CA GLU A 182 -10.25 -38.58 18.89
C GLU A 182 -9.82 -40.02 19.16
N LYS A 183 -9.01 -40.64 18.27
CA LYS A 183 -8.58 -42.05 18.39
C LYS A 183 -7.52 -42.27 19.45
N PHE A 184 -6.69 -41.26 19.69
CA PHE A 184 -5.66 -41.27 20.72
C PHE A 184 -5.70 -39.94 21.46
N GLY A 185 -6.63 -39.83 22.40
CA GLY A 185 -6.45 -38.90 23.50
C GLY A 185 -5.17 -39.32 24.23
N THR A 186 -4.03 -38.67 23.93
CA THR A 186 -3.15 -38.35 25.05
C THR A 186 -4.11 -37.72 26.04
N LYS A 187 -4.14 -38.21 27.30
CA LYS A 187 -4.55 -37.33 28.39
C LYS A 187 -3.57 -36.16 28.33
N LYS A 188 -3.76 -35.22 27.40
CA LYS A 188 -3.30 -33.87 27.55
C LYS A 188 -3.95 -33.54 28.86
N SER A 189 -3.10 -33.56 29.89
CA SER A 189 -3.25 -32.80 31.10
C SER A 189 -4.40 -31.84 30.86
N GLN A 190 -5.50 -32.07 31.56
CA GLN A 190 -6.32 -30.96 31.97
C GLN A 190 -5.33 -29.93 32.58
N LEU A 191 -4.75 -29.07 31.75
CA LEU A 191 -5.12 -27.68 31.81
C LEU A 191 -6.65 -27.80 31.66
N ARG A 192 -7.40 -28.07 32.74
CA ARG A 192 -7.80 -27.00 33.62
C ARG A 192 -7.93 -25.76 32.72
N GLU A 193 -8.79 -25.83 31.69
CA GLU A 193 -9.99 -25.00 31.74
C GLU A 193 -10.36 -25.05 33.20
N MET A 194 -9.83 -24.06 33.92
CA MET A 194 -10.01 -23.82 35.34
C MET A 194 -11.13 -24.77 35.80
N ASP A 195 -10.82 -25.82 36.56
CA ASP A 195 -11.26 -25.80 37.97
C ASP A 195 -11.73 -24.40 38.19
N GLU A 196 -13.03 -24.22 37.95
CA GLU A 196 -13.64 -22.93 37.84
C GLU A 196 -13.08 -22.17 39.02
N ILE A 197 -12.92 -20.88 38.85
CA ILE A 197 -12.80 -20.09 40.05
C ILE A 197 -14.17 -20.24 40.76
N GLU A 198 -14.43 -21.38 41.42
CA GLU A 198 -15.45 -21.69 42.43
C GLU A 198 -15.19 -20.84 43.68
N THR A 199 -14.21 -19.93 43.61
CA THR A 199 -14.01 -18.81 44.53
C THR A 199 -14.53 -17.47 43.98
N LEU A 200 -15.16 -17.42 42.80
CA LEU A 200 -15.97 -16.27 42.39
C LEU A 200 -17.40 -16.53 42.86
N SER A 201 -17.90 -15.67 43.74
CA SER A 201 -19.33 -15.56 44.03
C SER A 201 -20.14 -15.69 42.72
N LEU A 202 -21.14 -16.57 42.71
CA LEU A 202 -22.13 -16.76 41.62
C LEU A 202 -22.93 -15.49 41.31
N GLU A 203 -22.72 -14.42 42.09
CA GLU A 203 -23.35 -13.14 41.88
C GLU A 203 -22.75 -12.39 40.67
N PRO A 204 -23.59 -11.75 39.85
CA PRO A 204 -23.13 -10.94 38.72
C PRO A 204 -22.26 -9.79 39.22
N LYS A 205 -20.96 -9.84 38.91
CA LYS A 205 -19.97 -8.85 39.36
C LYS A 205 -20.04 -7.51 38.62
N VAL A 206 -20.71 -7.48 37.47
CA VAL A 206 -20.85 -6.30 36.63
C VAL A 206 -22.33 -5.96 36.53
N SER A 207 -22.69 -4.75 36.96
CA SER A 207 -24.06 -4.27 36.79
C SER A 207 -24.39 -4.05 35.31
N PRO A 208 -25.65 -4.23 34.87
CA PRO A 208 -26.06 -3.92 33.49
C PRO A 208 -25.74 -2.49 33.08
N ALA A 209 -25.86 -1.53 34.01
CA ALA A 209 -25.50 -0.14 33.76
C ALA A 209 -24.00 0.03 33.46
N THR A 210 -23.13 -0.70 34.17
CA THR A 210 -21.69 -0.73 33.88
C THR A 210 -21.42 -1.38 32.52
N PHE A 211 -22.10 -2.48 32.21
CA PHE A 211 -21.98 -3.15 30.91
C PHE A 211 -22.35 -2.23 29.74
N CYS A 212 -23.46 -1.49 29.83
CA CYS A 212 -23.84 -0.51 28.80
C CYS A 212 -22.83 0.62 28.61
N ARG A 213 -22.05 0.96 29.64
CA ARG A 213 -20.96 1.95 29.55
C ARG A 213 -19.70 1.36 28.91
N ILE A 214 -19.40 0.10 29.20
CA ILE A 214 -18.24 -0.60 28.62
C ILE A 214 -18.47 -0.87 27.14
N PHE A 215 -19.69 -1.27 26.75
CA PHE A 215 -20.06 -1.55 25.37
C PHE A 215 -21.14 -0.58 24.88
N PRO A 216 -20.79 0.61 24.35
CA PRO A 216 -21.78 1.60 23.89
C PRO A 216 -22.55 1.15 22.65
N PHE A 217 -22.00 0.19 21.90
CA PHE A 217 -22.59 -0.41 20.71
C PHE A 217 -22.96 -1.89 20.97
N HIS A 218 -24.07 -2.10 21.67
CA HIS A 218 -24.66 -3.43 21.81
C HIS A 218 -26.18 -3.36 21.72
N ILE A 219 -26.81 -4.46 21.34
CA ILE A 219 -28.27 -4.64 21.31
C ILE A 219 -28.59 -6.03 21.85
N MET A 220 -29.46 -6.13 22.85
CA MET A 220 -29.97 -7.39 23.37
C MET A 220 -31.44 -7.54 23.01
N PHE A 221 -31.84 -8.71 22.52
CA PHE A 221 -33.21 -8.98 22.11
C PHE A 221 -33.63 -10.42 22.41
N ASP A 222 -34.95 -10.63 22.53
CA ASP A 222 -35.59 -11.92 22.83
C ASP A 222 -35.92 -12.73 21.56
N ALA A 223 -36.54 -13.90 21.77
CA ALA A 223 -36.98 -14.80 20.70
C ALA A 223 -37.98 -14.15 19.72
N GLU A 224 -38.79 -13.19 20.17
CA GLU A 224 -39.70 -12.41 19.33
C GLU A 224 -39.01 -11.23 18.61
N MET A 225 -37.68 -11.15 18.66
CA MET A 225 -36.86 -10.12 18.05
C MET A 225 -37.09 -8.72 18.65
N LYS A 226 -37.64 -8.64 19.87
CA LYS A 226 -37.91 -7.39 20.59
C LYS A 226 -36.70 -7.00 21.41
N ILE A 227 -36.33 -5.73 21.31
CA ILE A 227 -35.16 -5.19 21.98
C ILE A 227 -35.44 -5.01 23.47
N VAL A 228 -34.58 -5.61 24.30
CA VAL A 228 -34.65 -5.57 25.77
C VAL A 228 -33.66 -4.55 26.33
N GLN A 229 -32.44 -4.51 25.79
CA GLN A 229 -31.36 -3.63 26.26
C GLN A 229 -30.57 -3.07 25.07
N THR A 230 -30.07 -1.84 25.19
CA THR A 230 -29.17 -1.24 24.20
C THR A 230 -28.05 -0.44 24.87
N GLY A 231 -26.95 -0.28 24.15
CA GLY A 231 -25.87 0.62 24.54
C GLY A 231 -26.25 2.09 24.37
N PHE A 232 -25.63 2.96 25.16
CA PHE A 232 -25.96 4.39 25.21
C PHE A 232 -25.78 5.09 23.85
N SER A 233 -24.74 4.73 23.08
CA SER A 233 -24.49 5.33 21.77
C SER A 233 -25.55 4.91 20.76
N VAL A 234 -25.96 3.63 20.77
CA VAL A 234 -27.04 3.14 19.90
C VAL A 234 -28.36 3.85 20.22
N ALA A 235 -28.73 3.96 21.50
CA ALA A 235 -29.95 4.63 21.93
C ALA A 235 -29.97 6.12 21.54
N ARG A 236 -28.82 6.79 21.59
CA ARG A 236 -28.70 8.21 21.20
C ARG A 236 -28.83 8.41 19.69
N ILE A 237 -28.21 7.55 18.89
CA ILE A 237 -28.19 7.68 17.41
C ILE A 237 -29.49 7.19 16.78
N ILE A 238 -30.10 6.17 17.39
CA ILE A 238 -31.31 5.49 16.93
C ILE A 238 -32.38 5.57 18.03
N PRO A 239 -33.02 6.73 18.28
CA PRO A 239 -33.93 6.89 19.41
C PRO A 239 -35.15 5.96 19.38
N LYS A 240 -35.50 5.45 18.19
CA LYS A 240 -36.58 4.47 18.02
C LYS A 240 -36.39 3.22 18.89
N VAL A 241 -35.15 2.83 19.22
CA VAL A 241 -34.88 1.67 20.10
C VAL A 241 -35.40 1.84 21.53
N SER A 242 -35.60 3.09 21.98
CA SER A 242 -36.16 3.37 23.31
C SER A 242 -37.70 3.26 23.33
N SER A 243 -38.33 3.02 22.17
CA SER A 243 -39.78 2.86 22.08
C SER A 243 -40.18 1.48 22.60
N THR A 244 -41.25 1.41 23.38
CA THR A 244 -41.78 0.15 23.92
C THR A 244 -42.17 -0.80 22.79
N GLY A 245 -41.61 -2.01 22.77
CA GLY A 245 -41.95 -3.02 21.77
C GLY A 245 -41.23 -2.90 20.43
N CYS A 246 -40.17 -2.09 20.33
CA CYS A 246 -39.37 -1.99 19.11
C CYS A 246 -38.70 -3.32 18.78
N ARG A 247 -38.86 -3.80 17.54
CA ARG A 247 -38.13 -4.96 17.04
C ARG A 247 -36.81 -4.55 16.39
N ILE A 248 -35.83 -5.44 16.41
CA ILE A 248 -34.55 -5.20 15.74
C ILE A 248 -34.72 -5.06 14.21
N THR A 249 -35.69 -5.77 13.63
CA THR A 249 -36.04 -5.69 12.20
C THR A 249 -36.67 -4.36 11.79
N ASP A 250 -37.23 -3.60 12.74
CA ASP A 250 -37.80 -2.27 12.48
C ASP A 250 -36.74 -1.17 12.32
N ILE A 251 -35.50 -1.46 12.70
CA ILE A 251 -34.38 -0.50 12.79
C ILE A 251 -33.19 -0.91 11.92
N LEU A 252 -32.95 -2.20 11.75
CA LEU A 252 -31.76 -2.76 11.14
C LEU A 252 -32.14 -3.77 10.05
N ASP A 253 -31.43 -3.69 8.93
CA ASP A 253 -31.49 -4.64 7.83
C ASP A 253 -30.20 -5.46 7.77
N PRO A 254 -30.29 -6.79 7.60
CA PRO A 254 -29.11 -7.62 7.41
C PRO A 254 -28.46 -7.30 6.06
N VAL A 255 -27.16 -6.97 6.10
CA VAL A 255 -26.32 -6.91 4.89
C VAL A 255 -25.56 -8.22 4.71
N ARG A 256 -25.05 -8.77 5.82
CA ARG A 256 -24.39 -10.07 5.87
C ARG A 256 -24.66 -10.74 7.21
N PRO A 257 -24.82 -12.06 7.26
CA PRO A 257 -25.10 -12.96 6.13
C PRO A 257 -26.42 -12.64 5.41
N HIS A 258 -26.60 -13.12 4.17
CA HIS A 258 -27.84 -12.93 3.38
C HIS A 258 -28.90 -13.94 3.84
N LEU A 259 -29.41 -13.73 5.05
CA LEU A 259 -30.46 -14.55 5.66
C LEU A 259 -31.53 -13.65 6.26
N ASP A 260 -32.74 -14.19 6.36
CA ASP A 260 -33.80 -13.52 7.07
C ASP A 260 -33.43 -13.45 8.56
N LEU A 261 -33.55 -12.25 9.13
CA LEU A 261 -33.18 -11.97 10.51
C LEU A 261 -34.24 -12.53 11.46
N THR A 262 -34.21 -13.84 11.69
CA THR A 262 -35.02 -14.58 12.66
C THR A 262 -34.14 -15.17 13.76
N PHE A 263 -34.73 -15.42 14.93
CA PHE A 263 -33.98 -15.94 16.08
C PHE A 263 -33.32 -17.30 15.77
N GLU A 264 -34.05 -18.22 15.14
CA GLU A 264 -33.55 -19.54 14.74
C GLU A 264 -32.41 -19.44 13.73
N ASN A 265 -32.54 -18.59 12.71
CA ASN A 265 -31.49 -18.42 11.70
C ASN A 265 -30.21 -17.85 12.32
N ILE A 266 -30.34 -16.92 13.29
CA ILE A 266 -29.20 -16.36 14.00
C ILE A 266 -28.48 -17.44 14.82
N LEU A 267 -29.24 -18.30 15.51
CA LEU A 267 -28.67 -19.42 16.28
C LEU A 267 -27.98 -20.46 15.40
N SER A 268 -28.53 -20.73 14.21
CA SER A 268 -27.90 -21.60 13.22
C SER A 268 -26.57 -21.05 12.72
N HIS A 269 -26.47 -19.71 12.57
CA HIS A 269 -25.30 -19.01 12.04
C HIS A 269 -24.59 -18.15 13.10
N ILE A 270 -24.50 -18.63 14.34
CA ILE A 270 -24.05 -17.83 15.49
C ILE A 270 -22.58 -17.38 15.39
N ASN A 271 -21.74 -18.19 14.74
CA ASN A 271 -20.31 -17.92 14.55
C ASN A 271 -20.05 -16.94 13.39
N THR A 272 -21.05 -16.66 12.56
CA THR A 272 -20.89 -15.73 11.44
C THR A 272 -20.80 -14.29 11.93
N ILE A 273 -20.02 -13.48 11.21
CA ILE A 273 -19.93 -12.06 11.49
C ILE A 273 -21.11 -11.34 10.85
N TYR A 274 -21.94 -10.71 11.68
CA TYR A 274 -23.10 -9.96 11.24
C TYR A 274 -22.70 -8.54 10.87
N VAL A 275 -23.20 -8.08 9.72
CA VAL A 275 -23.18 -6.67 9.33
C VAL A 275 -24.61 -6.22 9.14
N LEU A 276 -25.08 -5.39 10.07
CA LEU A 276 -26.42 -4.84 10.04
C LEU A 276 -26.36 -3.37 9.64
N LYS A 277 -27.26 -2.93 8.76
CA LYS A 277 -27.35 -1.54 8.30
C LYS A 277 -28.62 -0.91 8.85
N THR A 278 -28.53 0.31 9.37
CA THR A 278 -29.72 1.04 9.82
C THR A 278 -30.64 1.36 8.64
N ARG A 279 -31.95 1.16 8.84
CA ARG A 279 -32.99 1.58 7.90
C ARG A 279 -32.98 3.10 7.69
N THR A 280 -33.50 3.54 6.55
CA THR A 280 -33.59 4.97 6.22
C THR A 280 -34.54 5.68 7.17
N GLY A 281 -34.12 6.85 7.68
CA GLY A 281 -34.95 7.70 8.54
C GLY A 281 -34.97 7.31 10.02
N VAL A 282 -34.24 6.27 10.45
CA VAL A 282 -34.17 5.88 11.86
C VAL A 282 -33.09 6.64 12.63
N MET A 283 -32.04 7.08 11.93
CA MET A 283 -30.97 7.89 12.52
C MET A 283 -31.34 9.38 12.58
N GLN A 284 -31.10 10.02 13.73
CA GLN A 284 -31.26 11.48 13.88
C GLN A 284 -29.97 12.23 13.54
N VAL A 285 -29.66 12.34 12.24
CA VAL A 285 -28.44 13.01 11.79
C VAL A 285 -28.74 14.00 10.66
N ASN A 286 -28.29 15.24 10.84
CA ASN A 286 -28.39 16.32 9.84
C ASN A 286 -27.26 16.22 8.80
N ALA A 287 -27.27 15.16 8.01
CA ALA A 287 -26.28 14.93 6.94
C ALA A 287 -26.93 14.53 5.61
N SER A 288 -26.12 14.50 4.55
CA SER A 288 -26.48 13.98 3.23
C SER A 288 -27.00 12.53 3.34
N PRO A 289 -27.89 12.08 2.42
CA PRO A 289 -28.56 10.78 2.54
C PRO A 289 -27.61 9.58 2.69
N GLU A 290 -26.42 9.64 2.11
CA GLU A 290 -25.38 8.59 2.24
C GLU A 290 -24.90 8.38 3.68
N TYR A 291 -24.85 9.45 4.48
CA TYR A 291 -24.43 9.43 5.89
C TYR A 291 -25.59 9.21 6.87
N ARG A 292 -26.83 9.09 6.38
CA ARG A 292 -28.02 8.76 7.17
C ARG A 292 -28.21 7.27 7.40
N SER A 293 -27.22 6.46 7.04
CA SER A 293 -27.21 5.03 7.31
C SER A 293 -25.91 4.64 7.98
N LEU A 294 -25.96 3.86 9.05
CA LEU A 294 -24.82 3.34 9.79
C LEU A 294 -24.75 1.83 9.60
N ARG A 295 -23.54 1.32 9.38
CA ARG A 295 -23.28 -0.12 9.36
C ARG A 295 -22.67 -0.52 10.70
N LEU A 296 -23.28 -1.48 11.36
CA LEU A 296 -22.81 -2.08 12.60
C LEU A 296 -22.27 -3.46 12.25
N LYS A 297 -20.97 -3.69 12.48
CA LYS A 297 -20.32 -4.99 12.29
C LYS A 297 -20.08 -5.60 13.66
N GLY A 298 -20.40 -6.88 13.85
CA GLY A 298 -20.35 -7.51 15.15
C GLY A 298 -20.67 -9.00 15.15
N GLN A 299 -20.68 -9.57 16.33
CA GLN A 299 -21.01 -10.97 16.56
C GLN A 299 -22.30 -11.09 17.39
N MET A 300 -23.06 -12.15 17.13
CA MET A 300 -24.22 -12.55 17.92
C MET A 300 -23.78 -13.55 18.99
N LEU A 301 -24.15 -13.33 20.24
CA LEU A 301 -23.88 -14.21 21.37
C LEU A 301 -25.19 -14.63 22.00
N TYR A 302 -25.41 -15.94 22.14
CA TYR A 302 -26.58 -16.49 22.81
C TYR A 302 -26.32 -16.64 24.31
N VAL A 303 -27.27 -16.18 25.13
CA VAL A 303 -27.23 -16.24 26.60
C VAL A 303 -28.31 -17.22 27.07
N PRO A 304 -27.96 -18.48 27.37
CA PRO A 304 -28.92 -19.54 27.67
C PRO A 304 -29.80 -19.27 28.89
N GLU A 305 -29.28 -18.55 29.89
CA GLU A 305 -29.98 -18.31 31.17
C GLU A 305 -31.22 -17.42 31.01
N THR A 306 -31.19 -16.52 30.03
CA THR A 306 -32.26 -15.55 29.77
C THR A 306 -32.96 -15.74 28.44
N ASP A 307 -32.50 -16.69 27.63
CA ASP A 307 -32.95 -16.91 26.24
C ASP A 307 -32.87 -15.63 25.38
N LEU A 308 -31.77 -14.89 25.53
CA LEU A 308 -31.53 -13.64 24.83
C LEU A 308 -30.33 -13.78 23.88
N ILE A 309 -30.36 -13.00 22.80
CA ILE A 309 -29.21 -12.80 21.93
C ILE A 309 -28.65 -11.41 22.15
N VAL A 310 -27.33 -11.34 22.38
CA VAL A 310 -26.56 -10.10 22.48
C VAL A 310 -25.81 -9.90 21.17
N PHE A 311 -26.13 -8.83 20.45
CA PHE A 311 -25.34 -8.34 19.34
C PHE A 311 -24.28 -7.36 19.86
N LEU A 312 -23.04 -7.83 19.98
CA LEU A 312 -21.88 -6.98 20.29
C LEU A 312 -21.29 -6.48 18.98
N CYS A 313 -21.29 -5.16 18.79
CA CYS A 313 -20.94 -4.57 17.50
C CYS A 313 -20.14 -3.29 17.63
N TYR A 314 -19.59 -2.83 16.50
CA TYR A 314 -18.93 -1.55 16.37
C TYR A 314 -19.39 -0.85 15.07
N PRO A 315 -19.37 0.49 15.03
CA PRO A 315 -19.70 1.24 13.83
C PRO A 315 -18.58 1.08 12.80
N SER A 316 -18.95 0.80 11.54
CA SER A 316 -18.01 0.82 10.42
C SER A 316 -17.73 2.26 10.01
N VAL A 317 -16.66 2.83 10.57
CA VAL A 317 -16.17 4.19 10.31
C VAL A 317 -14.66 4.15 10.04
N VAL A 318 -14.20 4.99 9.12
CA VAL A 318 -12.79 4.97 8.65
C VAL A 318 -12.03 6.23 9.03
N SER A 319 -12.71 7.37 9.18
CA SER A 319 -12.09 8.68 9.47
C SER A 319 -12.85 9.48 10.52
N LEU A 320 -12.21 10.51 11.08
CA LEU A 320 -12.85 11.45 12.02
C LEU A 320 -13.99 12.24 11.34
N ASP A 321 -13.83 12.54 10.05
CA ASP A 321 -14.87 13.14 9.22
C ASP A 321 -16.13 12.27 9.14
N ASP A 322 -15.95 10.96 8.93
CA ASP A 322 -17.07 10.02 8.81
C ASP A 322 -17.83 9.86 10.14
N LEU A 323 -17.11 9.87 11.27
CA LEU A 323 -17.72 9.93 12.61
C LEU A 323 -18.62 11.17 12.74
N THR A 324 -18.07 12.35 12.45
CA THR A 324 -18.78 13.62 12.58
C THR A 324 -20.02 13.67 11.68
N ARG A 325 -19.89 13.24 10.42
CA ARG A 325 -20.99 13.20 9.45
C ARG A 325 -22.11 12.24 9.85
N ARG A 326 -21.81 11.19 10.63
CA ARG A 326 -22.77 10.20 11.14
C ARG A 326 -23.29 10.52 12.54
N GLY A 327 -22.97 11.70 13.10
CA GLY A 327 -23.40 12.08 14.45
C GLY A 327 -22.76 11.26 15.57
N LEU A 328 -21.60 10.67 15.29
CA LEU A 328 -20.79 9.89 16.21
C LEU A 328 -19.64 10.74 16.77
N TYR A 329 -19.22 10.41 17.98
CA TYR A 329 -18.06 11.03 18.63
C TYR A 329 -16.99 9.97 18.91
N ILE A 330 -15.74 10.41 18.95
CA ILE A 330 -14.64 9.51 19.36
C ILE A 330 -14.79 9.01 20.81
N SER A 331 -15.56 9.71 21.65
CA SER A 331 -15.90 9.26 23.02
C SER A 331 -16.88 8.09 23.04
N ASP A 332 -17.58 7.82 21.94
CA ASP A 332 -18.51 6.71 21.83
C ASP A 332 -17.81 5.39 21.56
N ILE A 333 -16.57 5.44 21.06
CA ILE A 333 -15.74 4.27 20.80
C ILE A 333 -14.83 4.04 22.01
N PRO A 334 -15.02 2.96 22.77
CA PRO A 334 -14.22 2.66 23.96
C PRO A 334 -12.72 2.52 23.66
N LEU A 335 -11.88 2.70 24.67
CA LEU A 335 -10.42 2.56 24.52
C LEU A 335 -9.96 1.14 24.19
N HIS A 336 -10.74 0.12 24.58
CA HIS A 336 -10.42 -1.28 24.29
C HIS A 336 -10.91 -1.72 22.90
N ASP A 337 -11.64 -0.86 22.19
CA ASP A 337 -12.14 -1.15 20.86
C ASP A 337 -11.09 -0.73 19.82
N ALA A 338 -10.61 -1.71 19.03
CA ALA A 338 -9.60 -1.52 18.01
C ALA A 338 -10.03 -0.53 16.89
N THR A 339 -11.34 -0.28 16.72
CA THR A 339 -11.82 0.73 15.77
C THR A 339 -11.36 2.13 16.13
N ARG A 340 -11.12 2.41 17.42
CA ARG A 340 -10.58 3.70 17.87
C ARG A 340 -9.20 3.94 17.28
N ASP A 341 -8.32 2.94 17.40
CA ASP A 341 -6.96 3.00 16.87
C ASP A 341 -6.99 3.09 15.34
N LEU A 342 -7.88 2.33 14.68
CA LEU A 342 -8.05 2.39 13.23
C LEU A 342 -8.41 3.80 12.73
N VAL A 343 -9.38 4.45 13.38
CA VAL A 343 -9.78 5.82 13.04
C VAL A 343 -8.64 6.80 13.27
N LEU A 344 -7.91 6.69 14.38
CA LEU A 344 -6.76 7.58 14.67
C LEU A 344 -5.58 7.32 13.73
N MET A 345 -5.35 6.08 13.31
CA MET A 345 -4.33 5.73 12.32
C MET A 345 -4.62 6.38 10.97
N SER A 346 -5.89 6.52 10.57
CA SER A 346 -6.24 7.20 9.31
C SER A 346 -5.73 8.64 9.25
N GLU A 347 -5.86 9.39 10.36
CA GLU A 347 -5.36 10.77 10.49
C GLU A 347 -3.83 10.82 10.49
N GLN A 348 -3.19 9.86 11.19
CA GLN A 348 -1.74 9.74 11.19
C GLN A 348 -1.21 9.45 9.78
N PHE A 349 -1.82 8.51 9.05
CA PHE A 349 -1.45 8.21 7.67
C PHE A 349 -1.65 9.43 6.76
N GLU A 350 -2.72 10.20 6.93
CA GLU A 350 -2.94 11.42 6.15
C GLU A 350 -1.89 12.50 6.47
N ALA A 351 -1.52 12.66 7.75
CA ALA A 351 -0.48 13.59 8.17
C ALA A 351 0.91 13.18 7.63
N ASP A 352 1.26 11.90 7.72
CA ASP A 352 2.51 11.35 7.19
C ASP A 352 2.58 11.50 5.68
N TYR A 353 1.46 11.27 4.97
CA TYR A 353 1.38 11.48 3.54
C TYR A 353 1.60 12.96 3.18
N LYS A 354 0.97 13.90 3.90
CA LYS A 354 1.18 15.35 3.71
C LYS A 354 2.64 15.74 3.98
N LEU A 355 3.25 15.21 5.03
CA LEU A 355 4.66 15.46 5.37
C LEU A 355 5.59 14.93 4.28
N THR A 356 5.37 13.70 3.83
CA THR A 356 6.16 13.06 2.77
C THR A 356 6.13 13.89 1.49
N ARG A 357 4.94 14.34 1.07
CA ARG A 357 4.77 15.21 -0.09
C ARG A 357 5.48 16.57 0.07
N ASN A 358 5.44 17.15 1.27
CA ASN A 358 6.18 18.39 1.54
C ASN A 358 7.70 18.18 1.47
N LEU A 359 8.20 17.04 1.96
CA LEU A 359 9.61 16.68 1.86
C LEU A 359 10.05 16.48 0.40
N GLU A 360 9.23 15.83 -0.43
CA GLU A 360 9.46 15.71 -1.87
C GLU A 360 9.57 17.10 -2.52
N PHE A 361 8.59 17.97 -2.30
CA PHE A 361 8.60 19.32 -2.84
C PHE A 361 9.82 20.15 -2.40
N LEU A 362 10.19 20.06 -1.11
CA LEU A 362 11.37 20.76 -0.58
C LEU A 362 12.66 20.19 -1.17
N THR A 363 12.74 18.89 -1.39
CA THR A 363 13.88 18.23 -2.01
C THR A 363 14.05 18.69 -3.45
N ASP A 364 12.97 18.75 -4.22
CA ASP A 364 12.99 19.25 -5.60
C ASP A 364 13.46 20.71 -5.65
N LYS A 365 12.92 21.56 -4.77
CA LYS A 365 13.31 22.97 -4.66
C LYS A 365 14.78 23.13 -4.27
N LEU A 366 15.28 22.29 -3.36
CA LEU A 366 16.67 22.29 -2.94
C LEU A 366 17.58 21.88 -4.10
N GLN A 367 17.22 20.83 -4.85
CA GLN A 367 17.96 20.42 -6.05
C GLN A 367 18.01 21.52 -7.11
N GLN A 368 16.88 22.22 -7.34
CA GLN A 368 16.85 23.37 -8.25
C GLN A 368 17.79 24.48 -7.77
N THR A 369 17.68 24.87 -6.51
CA THR A 369 18.52 25.93 -5.92
C THR A 369 20.00 25.56 -5.99
N TYR A 370 20.34 24.28 -5.78
CA TYR A 370 21.71 23.78 -5.90
C TYR A 370 22.23 23.90 -7.34
N ARG A 371 21.41 23.58 -8.35
CA ARG A 371 21.78 23.78 -9.77
C ARG A 371 22.01 25.25 -10.08
N GLU A 372 21.13 26.13 -9.64
CA GLU A 372 21.28 27.58 -9.84
C GLU A 372 22.57 28.09 -9.17
N LEU A 373 22.83 27.67 -7.93
CA LEU A 373 24.06 27.99 -7.22
C LEU A 373 25.31 27.50 -7.96
N ASP A 374 25.29 26.28 -8.50
CA ASP A 374 26.43 25.72 -9.25
C ASP A 374 26.67 26.49 -10.55
N THR A 375 25.60 26.88 -11.27
CA THR A 375 25.75 27.74 -12.46
C THR A 375 26.34 29.10 -12.11
N GLU A 376 25.95 29.70 -10.98
CA GLU A 376 26.48 30.99 -10.55
C GLU A 376 27.93 30.89 -10.08
N LYS A 377 28.29 29.77 -9.44
CA LYS A 377 29.67 29.46 -9.08
C LYS A 377 30.56 29.32 -10.32
N ILE A 378 30.09 28.61 -11.36
CA ILE A 378 30.82 28.48 -12.63
C ILE A 378 31.01 29.84 -13.31
N LYS A 379 29.98 30.71 -13.33
CA LYS A 379 30.11 32.07 -13.86
C LYS A 379 31.13 32.88 -13.07
N THR A 380 31.09 32.80 -11.74
CA THR A 380 32.04 33.51 -10.86
C THR A 380 33.46 33.02 -11.08
N ASP A 381 33.67 31.71 -11.14
CA ASP A 381 34.97 31.10 -11.44
C ASP A 381 35.46 31.57 -12.83
N ARG A 382 34.61 31.54 -13.87
CA ARG A 382 34.95 32.01 -15.23
C ARG A 382 35.42 33.46 -15.24
N LEU A 383 34.73 34.35 -14.52
CA LEU A 383 35.10 35.77 -14.41
C LEU A 383 36.44 35.95 -13.68
N LEU A 384 36.74 35.12 -12.67
CA LEU A 384 38.02 35.17 -11.96
C LEU A 384 39.18 34.79 -12.89
N TYR A 385 39.01 33.73 -13.69
CA TYR A 385 40.03 33.26 -14.65
C TYR A 385 40.14 34.13 -15.91
N SER A 386 39.13 34.94 -16.25
CA SER A 386 39.21 35.84 -17.40
C SER A 386 40.07 37.07 -17.15
N VAL A 387 40.15 37.53 -15.89
CA VAL A 387 40.87 38.76 -15.53
C VAL A 387 42.31 38.47 -15.06
N LEU A 388 42.52 37.34 -14.39
CA LEU A 388 43.80 37.02 -13.75
C LEU A 388 44.49 35.83 -14.42
N PRO A 389 45.83 35.74 -14.39
CA PRO A 389 46.51 34.54 -14.85
C PRO A 389 46.07 33.32 -14.04
N ILE A 390 45.97 32.16 -14.68
CA ILE A 390 45.47 30.91 -14.08
C ILE A 390 46.14 30.59 -12.75
N THR A 391 47.46 30.76 -12.64
CA THR A 391 48.23 30.49 -11.42
C THR A 391 47.86 31.41 -10.26
N VAL A 392 47.61 32.70 -10.55
CA VAL A 392 47.19 33.70 -9.55
C VAL A 392 45.73 33.48 -9.15
N ALA A 393 44.86 33.22 -10.14
CA ALA A 393 43.44 32.94 -9.91
C ALA A 393 43.24 31.68 -9.03
N ASN A 394 44.03 30.63 -9.25
CA ASN A 394 44.00 29.41 -8.44
C ASN A 394 44.39 29.67 -6.98
N GLU A 395 45.47 30.42 -6.74
CA GLU A 395 45.90 30.76 -5.37
C GLU A 395 44.84 31.61 -4.65
N LEU A 396 44.25 32.60 -5.33
CA LEU A 396 43.16 33.42 -4.77
C LEU A 396 41.88 32.61 -4.51
N ARG A 397 41.53 31.66 -5.38
CA ARG A 397 40.39 30.74 -5.18
C ARG A 397 40.55 29.91 -3.92
N HIS A 398 41.79 29.54 -3.57
CA HIS A 398 42.12 28.86 -2.32
C HIS A 398 42.35 29.80 -1.13
N LYS A 399 42.03 31.09 -1.27
CA LYS A 399 42.23 32.15 -0.26
C LYS A 399 43.68 32.27 0.21
N ARG A 400 44.65 31.93 -0.65
CA ARG A 400 46.07 32.05 -0.35
C ARG A 400 46.58 33.42 -0.81
N PRO A 401 47.43 34.09 -0.03
CA PRO A 401 48.01 35.37 -0.44
C PRO A 401 48.99 35.17 -1.60
N VAL A 402 48.92 36.03 -2.63
CA VAL A 402 49.84 36.00 -3.78
C VAL A 402 50.89 37.11 -3.58
N PRO A 403 52.14 36.78 -3.20
CA PRO A 403 53.19 37.77 -2.99
C PRO A 403 53.70 38.33 -4.32
N ALA A 404 54.17 39.58 -4.31
CA ALA A 404 54.82 40.20 -5.47
C ALA A 404 56.10 39.42 -5.87
N ARG A 405 56.30 39.24 -7.18
CA ARG A 405 57.45 38.52 -7.75
C ARG A 405 58.22 39.41 -8.71
N ARG A 406 59.56 39.31 -8.68
CA ARG A 406 60.46 39.92 -9.66
C ARG A 406 60.77 38.90 -10.75
N TYR A 407 60.62 39.30 -12.00
CA TYR A 407 60.95 38.49 -13.17
C TYR A 407 62.18 39.10 -13.87
N GLU A 408 63.20 38.27 -14.16
CA GLU A 408 64.45 38.75 -14.76
C GLU A 408 64.35 38.97 -16.27
N CYS A 409 63.69 38.05 -16.97
CA CYS A 409 63.53 38.08 -18.43
C CYS A 409 62.04 38.03 -18.79
N ALA A 410 61.52 39.15 -19.32
CA ALA A 410 60.16 39.25 -19.85
C ALA A 410 60.16 40.16 -21.08
N THR A 411 59.25 39.92 -22.03
CA THR A 411 59.05 40.80 -23.19
C THR A 411 57.65 41.38 -23.15
N ILE A 412 57.55 42.69 -23.26
CA ILE A 412 56.29 43.45 -23.20
C ILE A 412 56.03 44.07 -24.57
N LEU A 413 54.80 43.95 -25.04
CA LEU A 413 54.27 44.60 -26.23
C LEU A 413 53.27 45.68 -25.82
N PHE A 414 53.42 46.86 -26.41
CA PHE A 414 52.40 47.90 -26.41
C PHE A 414 51.95 48.15 -27.85
N SER A 415 50.64 48.16 -28.06
CA SER A 415 50.01 48.57 -29.30
C SER A 415 49.02 49.68 -28.99
N GLY A 416 48.96 50.72 -29.81
CA GLY A 416 48.04 51.84 -29.66
C GLY A 416 47.52 52.27 -31.03
N ILE A 417 46.38 52.95 -31.04
CA ILE A 417 45.76 53.43 -32.28
C ILE A 417 46.32 54.83 -32.58
N VAL A 418 46.86 55.01 -33.78
CA VAL A 418 47.42 56.30 -34.20
C VAL A 418 46.30 57.37 -34.23
N ALA A 419 46.59 58.56 -33.73
CA ALA A 419 45.67 59.70 -33.66
C ALA A 419 44.34 59.45 -32.91
N PHE A 420 44.27 58.43 -32.04
CA PHE A 420 43.04 58.08 -31.30
C PHE A 420 42.45 59.24 -30.48
N SER A 421 43.30 60.07 -29.87
CA SER A 421 42.84 61.23 -29.08
C SER A 421 42.12 62.27 -29.94
N GLU A 422 42.60 62.51 -31.17
CA GLU A 422 41.96 63.42 -32.12
C GLU A 422 40.64 62.83 -32.65
N TYR A 423 40.63 61.52 -32.91
CA TYR A 423 39.43 60.80 -33.32
C TYR A 423 38.32 60.86 -32.26
N CYS A 424 38.68 60.69 -30.98
CA CYS A 424 37.75 60.87 -29.86
C CYS A 424 37.20 62.30 -29.81
N ALA A 425 38.07 63.31 -29.98
CA ALA A 425 37.66 64.72 -29.95
C ALA A 425 36.69 65.07 -31.10
N ARG A 426 36.92 64.54 -32.30
CA ARG A 426 36.03 64.73 -33.48
C ARG A 426 34.66 64.07 -33.30
N ASN A 427 34.57 63.02 -32.50
CA ASN A 427 33.36 62.20 -32.28
C ASN A 427 32.82 62.33 -30.85
N SER A 428 32.80 63.57 -30.32
CA SER A 428 32.39 63.87 -28.93
C SER A 428 30.87 63.76 -28.68
N ASP A 429 30.06 63.54 -29.71
CA ASP A 429 28.61 63.39 -29.60
C ASP A 429 28.21 61.96 -29.18
N SER A 430 26.99 61.78 -28.67
CA SER A 430 26.52 60.48 -28.15
C SER A 430 26.52 59.36 -29.21
N LYS A 431 26.36 59.69 -30.50
CA LYS A 431 26.45 58.69 -31.59
C LYS A 431 27.90 58.40 -31.96
N GLY A 432 28.78 59.41 -31.97
CA GLY A 432 30.23 59.26 -32.14
C GLY A 432 30.89 58.41 -31.04
N ALA A 433 30.51 58.62 -29.77
CA ALA A 433 31.02 57.83 -28.65
C ALA A 433 30.75 56.32 -28.80
N MET A 434 29.53 55.95 -29.24
CA MET A 434 29.19 54.54 -29.50
C MET A 434 29.97 53.94 -30.67
N LYS A 435 30.36 54.75 -31.67
CA LYS A 435 31.23 54.30 -32.76
C LYS A 435 32.63 53.97 -32.24
N ILE A 436 33.20 54.80 -31.37
CA ILE A 436 34.50 54.56 -30.73
C ILE A 436 34.49 53.25 -29.94
N VAL A 437 33.44 53.02 -29.13
CA VAL A 437 33.30 51.77 -28.34
C VAL A 437 33.22 50.54 -29.25
N ARG A 438 32.48 50.62 -30.36
CA ARG A 438 32.40 49.50 -31.32
C ARG A 438 33.74 49.21 -31.98
N LEU A 439 34.47 50.24 -32.39
CA LEU A 439 35.81 50.11 -32.97
C LEU A 439 36.77 49.40 -31.99
N LEU A 440 36.84 49.87 -30.74
CA LEU A 440 37.69 49.26 -29.72
C LEU A 440 37.28 47.81 -29.43
N ASN A 441 35.98 47.54 -29.31
CA ASN A 441 35.49 46.17 -29.09
C ASN A 441 35.84 45.24 -30.24
N GLU A 442 35.69 45.66 -31.50
CA GLU A 442 36.02 44.82 -32.65
C GLU A 442 37.53 44.55 -32.73
N LEU A 443 38.36 45.58 -32.56
CA LEU A 443 39.81 45.45 -32.60
C LEU A 443 40.33 44.57 -31.46
N TYR A 444 39.87 44.82 -30.23
CA TYR A 444 40.33 44.06 -29.07
C TYR A 444 39.76 42.65 -29.02
N THR A 445 38.55 42.39 -29.54
CA THR A 445 38.07 41.00 -29.67
C THR A 445 38.98 40.21 -30.61
N LYS A 446 39.40 40.79 -31.74
CA LYS A 446 40.34 40.15 -32.67
C LYS A 446 41.73 39.94 -32.07
N PHE A 447 42.20 40.84 -31.21
CA PHE A 447 43.48 40.68 -30.49
C PHE A 447 43.38 39.67 -29.34
N ASP A 448 42.24 39.64 -28.64
CA ASP A 448 41.97 38.70 -27.56
C ASP A 448 42.01 37.26 -28.09
N ASP A 449 41.43 37.00 -29.27
CA ASP A 449 41.51 35.71 -29.98
C ASP A 449 42.97 35.26 -30.24
N LEU A 450 43.87 36.21 -30.55
CA LEU A 450 45.30 35.92 -30.77
C LEU A 450 46.04 35.65 -29.45
N THR A 451 45.60 36.29 -28.36
CA THR A 451 46.21 36.12 -27.03
C THR A 451 45.55 35.06 -26.17
N ASP A 452 44.53 34.36 -26.69
CA ASP A 452 43.89 33.26 -25.95
C ASP A 452 44.92 32.19 -25.60
N SER A 453 44.88 31.75 -24.35
CA SER A 453 45.68 30.67 -23.78
C SER A 453 45.61 29.36 -24.58
N THR A 454 44.52 29.11 -25.31
CA THR A 454 44.38 27.91 -26.17
C THR A 454 45.22 28.01 -27.45
N VAL A 455 45.38 29.22 -27.99
CA VAL A 455 46.11 29.50 -29.24
C VAL A 455 47.59 29.78 -28.94
N ASN A 456 47.85 30.63 -27.95
CA ASN A 456 49.19 31.08 -27.55
C ASN A 456 49.36 31.00 -26.02
N PRO A 457 49.69 29.81 -25.46
CA PRO A 457 49.76 29.60 -24.00
C PRO A 457 50.86 30.40 -23.29
N ASN A 458 51.83 30.94 -24.03
CA ASN A 458 52.98 31.67 -23.50
C ASN A 458 52.81 33.19 -23.53
N ILE A 459 51.64 33.69 -23.89
CA ILE A 459 51.33 35.12 -23.98
C ILE A 459 50.18 35.41 -23.01
N TYR A 460 50.32 36.48 -22.23
CA TYR A 460 49.30 36.94 -21.31
C TYR A 460 48.93 38.39 -21.64
N LYS A 461 47.64 38.65 -21.82
CA LYS A 461 47.09 40.00 -21.95
C LYS A 461 47.06 40.67 -20.58
N VAL A 462 47.57 41.89 -20.49
CA VAL A 462 47.53 42.70 -19.27
C VAL A 462 46.40 43.71 -19.41
N GLU A 463 45.57 43.83 -18.36
CA GLU A 463 44.49 44.81 -18.33
C GLU A 463 45.05 46.24 -18.34
N THR A 464 44.59 47.03 -19.29
CA THR A 464 45.01 48.42 -19.52
C THR A 464 43.82 49.36 -19.59
N VAL A 465 44.11 50.66 -19.54
CA VAL A 465 43.10 51.72 -19.67
C VAL A 465 43.34 52.49 -20.97
N GLY A 466 42.27 52.74 -21.72
CA GLY A 466 42.30 53.60 -22.91
C GLY A 466 42.48 52.83 -24.22
N ASP A 467 43.29 53.37 -25.12
CA ASP A 467 43.53 52.88 -26.49
C ASP A 467 44.74 51.95 -26.63
N LYS A 468 45.44 51.70 -25.52
CA LYS A 468 46.65 50.88 -25.51
C LYS A 468 46.31 49.44 -25.17
N TYR A 469 46.67 48.52 -26.05
CA TYR A 469 46.66 47.08 -25.80
C TYR A 469 48.03 46.63 -25.31
N MET A 470 48.07 45.87 -24.21
CA MET A 470 49.31 45.36 -23.62
C MET A 470 49.30 43.84 -23.52
N ALA A 471 50.36 43.22 -24.03
CA ALA A 471 50.59 41.79 -23.91
C ALA A 471 52.03 41.53 -23.41
N VAL A 472 52.20 40.48 -22.62
CA VAL A 472 53.49 40.10 -22.04
C VAL A 472 53.75 38.61 -22.25
N SER A 473 55.01 38.25 -22.46
CA SER A 473 55.48 36.87 -22.45
C SER A 473 56.65 36.73 -21.48
N GLY A 474 56.71 35.60 -20.77
CA GLY A 474 57.63 35.38 -19.65
C GLY A 474 57.05 35.73 -18.26
N ILE A 475 55.77 36.13 -18.20
CA ILE A 475 54.99 36.37 -16.97
C ILE A 475 53.58 35.75 -17.18
N PRO A 476 53.02 35.02 -16.21
CA PRO A 476 53.60 34.66 -14.91
C PRO A 476 54.59 33.48 -14.98
N GLU A 477 54.58 32.71 -16.08
CA GLU A 477 55.47 31.57 -16.31
C GLU A 477 56.67 31.99 -17.18
N PRO A 478 57.92 31.80 -16.70
CA PRO A 478 59.11 32.09 -17.49
C PRO A 478 59.17 31.25 -18.77
N CYS A 479 59.50 31.88 -19.90
CA CYS A 479 59.56 31.23 -21.20
C CYS A 479 60.84 31.63 -21.94
N SER A 480 61.69 30.69 -22.36
CA SER A 480 62.94 31.01 -23.07
C SER A 480 62.73 31.65 -24.44
N THR A 481 61.56 31.44 -25.06
CA THR A 481 61.19 32.00 -26.37
C THR A 481 60.29 33.23 -26.27
N HIS A 482 60.22 33.88 -25.10
CA HIS A 482 59.33 35.02 -24.82
C HIS A 482 59.37 36.11 -25.91
N ALA A 483 60.56 36.47 -26.39
CA ALA A 483 60.74 37.51 -27.42
C ALA A 483 60.20 37.08 -28.79
N LYS A 484 60.39 35.81 -29.16
CA LYS A 484 59.89 35.25 -30.42
C LYS A 484 58.36 35.19 -30.43
N ASN A 485 57.75 34.81 -29.32
CA ASN A 485 56.30 34.73 -29.19
C ASN A 485 55.65 36.11 -29.33
N ILE A 486 56.22 37.13 -28.69
CA ILE A 486 55.76 38.52 -28.81
C ILE A 486 55.99 39.08 -30.22
N ALA A 487 57.14 38.79 -30.85
CA ALA A 487 57.38 39.23 -32.22
C ALA A 487 56.38 38.62 -33.21
N LYS A 488 56.03 37.34 -33.04
CA LYS A 488 55.01 36.67 -33.85
C LYS A 488 53.62 37.29 -33.60
N LEU A 489 53.25 37.51 -32.34
CA LEU A 489 52.00 38.19 -31.99
C LEU A 489 51.92 39.58 -32.65
N ALA A 490 53.00 40.35 -32.66
CA ALA A 490 53.01 41.67 -33.28
C ALA A 490 52.68 41.60 -34.78
N LEU A 491 53.27 40.63 -35.50
CA LEU A 491 52.97 40.39 -36.92
C LEU A 491 51.51 39.96 -37.12
N ASP A 492 51.03 39.01 -36.31
CA ASP A 492 49.64 38.53 -36.38
C ASP A 492 48.64 39.67 -36.07
N MET A 493 48.96 40.55 -35.11
CA MET A 493 48.16 41.74 -34.79
C MET A 493 48.13 42.74 -35.95
N MET A 494 49.27 42.95 -36.64
CA MET A 494 49.33 43.80 -37.83
C MET A 494 48.41 43.25 -38.93
N ASP A 495 48.50 41.96 -39.24
CA ASP A 495 47.67 41.32 -40.26
C ASP A 495 46.17 41.39 -39.90
N ARG A 496 45.81 41.17 -38.63
CA ARG A 496 44.42 41.27 -38.17
C ARG A 496 43.90 42.70 -38.17
N SER A 497 44.73 43.68 -37.86
CA SER A 497 44.34 45.10 -37.83
C SER A 497 43.98 45.63 -39.22
N GLN A 498 44.60 45.12 -40.29
CA GLN A 498 44.27 45.47 -41.68
C GLN A 498 42.87 45.02 -42.10
N THR A 499 42.26 44.08 -41.37
CA THR A 499 40.89 43.60 -41.63
C THR A 499 39.81 44.42 -40.93
N VAL A 500 40.20 45.39 -40.09
CA VAL A 500 39.29 46.32 -39.43
C VAL A 500 39.35 47.63 -40.20
N PHE A 501 38.27 47.95 -40.90
CA PHE A 501 38.14 49.18 -41.68
C PHE A 501 37.18 50.13 -40.99
N PHE A 502 37.50 51.42 -41.01
CA PHE A 502 36.60 52.44 -40.48
C PHE A 502 36.59 53.66 -41.42
N GLU A 503 35.41 53.97 -41.98
CA GLU A 503 35.23 55.04 -42.98
C GLU A 503 36.14 54.90 -44.23
N ASP A 504 36.23 53.67 -44.75
CA ASP A 504 37.03 53.29 -45.94
C ASP A 504 38.57 53.46 -45.81
N GLU A 505 39.07 53.76 -44.61
CA GLU A 505 40.50 53.73 -44.27
C GLU A 505 40.82 52.59 -43.28
N ALA A 506 41.97 51.93 -43.47
CA ALA A 506 42.44 50.90 -42.54
C ALA A 506 42.96 51.57 -41.25
N VAL A 507 42.75 50.93 -40.10
CA VAL A 507 43.15 51.45 -38.77
C VAL A 507 44.67 51.58 -38.60
N VAL A 508 45.46 51.09 -39.56
CA VAL A 508 46.93 51.10 -39.52
C VAL A 508 47.50 51.59 -40.85
N SER A 509 48.26 52.69 -40.78
CA SER A 509 49.37 53.02 -41.69
C SER A 509 50.64 53.25 -40.89
#